data_AF-A0A1W9GRX9-F1
#
_entry.id   AF-A0A1W9GRX9-F1
#
_cell.length_a   1.000
_cell.length_b   1.000
_cell.length_c   1.000
_cell.angle_alpha   90.00
_cell.angle_beta   90.00
_cell.angle_gamma   90.00
#
_symmetry.space_group_name_H-M   'P 1'
#
loop_
_entity.id
_entity.type
_entity.pdbx_description
1 polymer ?
#
loop_
_entity_poly.entity_id
_entity_poly.type
_entity_poly.pdbx_seq_one_letter_code
_entity_poly.pdbx_strand_id
1 'polypeptide(L)'
;MIRSLLTSVSLLLLLTACANHSTLLLPAAGTWTSDTVLLGLVVACRGGNMDFSEHHEECNQWPLSIPSLPHPEIHHAELRAKAAQQYQTDAATIVLKDVQVLYNTELVGTIRGWKASAIAGKNPLTTK
;
A
#
# COMPACT_ATOMS: atom_id res chain seq x y z
N MET A 1 6.62 34.62 53.53
CA MET A 1 5.32 33.94 53.35
C MET A 1 5.29 33.37 51.94
N ILE A 2 5.30 32.04 51.83
CA ILE A 2 5.27 31.28 50.58
C ILE A 2 3.80 31.08 50.22
N ARG A 3 3.37 31.47 49.01
CA ARG A 3 2.08 31.08 48.44
C ARG A 3 2.32 30.39 47.09
N SER A 4 2.25 29.07 47.14
CA SER A 4 2.05 28.17 46.01
C SER A 4 0.69 28.42 45.34
N LEU A 5 0.61 28.17 44.01
CA LEU A 5 -0.48 27.49 43.26
C LEU A 5 -0.26 27.78 41.76
N LEU A 6 0.46 26.93 41.02
CA LEU A 6 -0.07 25.82 40.19
C LEU A 6 -1.12 26.30 39.16
N THR A 7 -0.79 26.42 37.87
CA THR A 7 -0.73 25.38 36.80
C THR A 7 -1.86 25.59 35.80
N SER A 8 -1.52 25.89 34.55
CA SER A 8 -2.34 25.56 33.37
C SER A 8 -1.42 25.56 32.13
N VAL A 9 -0.30 24.83 32.21
CA VAL A 9 0.39 24.41 30.99
C VAL A 9 -0.47 23.28 30.44
N SER A 10 -1.41 23.62 29.56
CA SER A 10 -2.18 22.66 28.78
C SER A 10 -1.21 21.88 27.90
N LEU A 11 -0.67 20.80 28.46
CA LEU A 11 0.02 19.75 27.75
C LEU A 11 -1.04 19.07 26.88
N LEU A 12 -1.29 19.62 25.68
CA LEU A 12 -1.87 18.84 24.60
C LEU A 12 -0.84 17.73 24.33
N LEU A 13 -1.07 16.58 24.96
CA LEU A 13 -0.54 15.32 24.48
C LEU A 13 -1.01 15.20 23.03
N LEU A 14 -0.11 15.54 22.11
CA LEU A 14 -0.06 14.96 20.78
C LEU A 14 0.00 13.44 20.99
N LEU A 15 -1.17 12.82 21.14
CA LEU A 15 -1.36 11.41 20.88
C LEU A 15 -1.11 11.24 19.38
N THR A 16 0.16 11.26 18.99
CA THR A 16 0.59 10.61 17.77
C THR A 16 0.28 9.14 18.00
N ALA A 17 -0.92 8.73 17.59
CA ALA A 17 -1.24 7.33 17.46
C ALA A 17 -0.17 6.75 16.53
N CYS A 18 0.79 6.03 17.12
CA CYS A 18 1.74 5.24 16.35
C CYS A 18 0.92 4.20 15.62
N ALA A 19 0.49 4.52 14.41
CA ALA A 19 -0.09 3.56 13.51
C ALA A 19 1.04 2.57 13.20
N ASN A 20 0.88 1.33 13.64
CA ASN A 20 1.90 0.30 13.44
C ASN A 20 1.85 -0.09 11.97
N HIS A 21 2.89 0.32 11.23
CA HIS A 21 3.07 -0.07 9.84
C HIS A 21 3.87 -1.36 9.82
N SER A 22 3.35 -2.40 9.15
CA SER A 22 4.12 -3.60 8.84
C SER A 22 4.40 -3.67 7.35
N THR A 23 5.64 -4.01 6.99
CA THR A 23 6.07 -4.15 5.59
C THR A 23 6.19 -5.63 5.25
N LEU A 24 5.64 -6.03 4.11
CA LEU A 24 5.75 -7.38 3.56
C LEU A 24 6.31 -7.30 2.14
N LEU A 25 7.31 -8.13 1.85
CA LEU A 25 7.81 -8.34 0.49
C LEU A 25 7.13 -9.58 -0.08
N LEU A 26 6.50 -9.42 -1.24
CA LEU A 26 5.86 -10.51 -1.95
C LEU A 26 6.73 -10.96 -3.12
N PRO A 27 6.70 -12.26 -3.47
CA PRO A 27 7.38 -12.73 -4.67
C PRO A 27 6.82 -12.03 -5.91
N ALA A 28 7.66 -11.90 -6.93
CA ALA A 28 7.24 -11.34 -8.22
C ALA A 28 6.03 -12.10 -8.78
N ALA A 29 5.15 -11.37 -9.47
CA ALA A 29 3.92 -11.91 -10.02
C ALA A 29 4.06 -12.04 -11.55
N GLY A 30 4.49 -13.22 -12.01
CA GLY A 30 4.81 -13.52 -13.41
C GLY A 30 6.32 -13.57 -13.66
N THR A 31 6.71 -13.96 -14.87
CA THR A 31 8.13 -14.12 -15.25
C THR A 31 8.62 -12.88 -16.00
N TRP A 32 9.63 -12.19 -15.44
CA TRP A 32 10.42 -11.22 -16.19
C TRP A 32 11.29 -11.96 -17.20
N THR A 33 11.18 -11.61 -18.47
CA THR A 33 12.03 -12.12 -19.55
C THR A 33 12.88 -10.98 -20.12
N SER A 34 13.82 -11.31 -21.00
CA SER A 34 14.58 -10.31 -21.76
C SER A 34 13.70 -9.37 -22.58
N ASP A 35 12.51 -9.84 -22.95
CA ASP A 35 11.59 -9.15 -23.85
C ASP A 35 10.55 -8.32 -23.08
N THR A 36 10.58 -8.35 -21.74
CA THR A 36 9.68 -7.54 -20.92
C THR A 36 9.96 -6.06 -21.13
N VAL A 37 8.96 -5.32 -21.59
CA VAL A 37 9.01 -3.86 -21.70
C VAL A 37 8.74 -3.26 -20.34
N LEU A 38 9.67 -2.45 -19.81
CA LEU A 38 9.49 -1.73 -18.56
C LEU A 38 8.43 -0.63 -18.71
N LEU A 39 7.41 -0.64 -17.86
CA LEU A 39 6.36 0.40 -17.83
C LEU A 39 6.64 1.46 -16.76
N GLY A 40 7.06 1.03 -15.56
CA GLY A 40 7.40 1.93 -14.45
C GLY A 40 6.77 1.52 -13.12
N LEU A 41 6.80 2.42 -12.14
CA LEU A 41 6.24 2.17 -10.81
C LEU A 41 4.70 2.22 -10.86
N VAL A 42 4.07 1.23 -10.25
CA VAL A 42 2.63 1.20 -9.99
C VAL A 42 2.36 1.11 -8.49
N VAL A 43 1.33 1.81 -8.03
CA VAL A 43 0.87 1.81 -6.65
C VAL A 43 -0.62 1.48 -6.62
N ALA A 44 -1.00 0.56 -5.74
CA ALA A 44 -2.38 0.21 -5.44
C ALA A 44 -2.60 0.28 -3.93
N CYS A 45 -3.77 0.73 -3.48
CA CYS A 45 -4.05 0.89 -2.06
C CYS A 45 -5.54 0.72 -1.78
N ARG A 46 -5.86 0.32 -0.55
CA ARG A 46 -7.22 0.09 -0.08
C ARG A 46 -7.33 0.30 1.42
N GLY A 47 -8.50 0.74 1.90
CA GLY A 47 -8.73 1.08 3.30
C GLY A 47 -8.36 2.53 3.61
N GLY A 48 -8.32 2.87 4.90
CA GLY A 48 -8.12 4.25 5.35
C GLY A 48 -7.20 4.41 6.55
N ASN A 49 -6.95 5.68 6.89
CA ASN A 49 -6.31 6.15 8.12
C ASN A 49 -4.78 6.06 8.20
N MET A 50 -4.09 6.20 7.07
CA MET A 50 -2.66 6.49 7.02
C MET A 50 -2.40 7.55 5.97
N ASP A 51 -1.68 8.60 6.36
CA ASP A 51 -1.11 9.58 5.45
C ASP A 51 0.07 8.90 4.74
N PHE A 52 -0.22 8.11 3.70
CA PHE A 52 0.81 7.48 2.86
C PHE A 52 1.47 8.51 1.93
N SER A 53 1.74 9.73 2.41
CA SER A 53 2.39 10.81 1.68
C SER A 53 3.70 10.29 1.08
N GLU A 54 3.95 10.42 -0.22
CA GLU A 54 4.13 11.73 -0.85
C GLU A 54 3.19 12.07 -2.00
N HIS A 55 2.51 11.12 -2.64
CA HIS A 55 1.64 11.42 -3.79
C HIS A 55 0.41 10.51 -3.82
N HIS A 56 -0.76 11.14 -3.96
CA HIS A 56 -2.08 10.63 -4.38
C HIS A 56 -3.17 10.54 -3.29
N GLU A 57 -4.19 11.39 -3.49
CA GLU A 57 -5.50 11.40 -2.84
C GLU A 57 -6.30 10.09 -3.02
N GLU A 58 -5.81 9.18 -3.88
CA GLU A 58 -6.47 7.93 -4.31
C GLU A 58 -6.50 6.81 -3.26
N CYS A 59 -5.72 6.93 -2.17
CA CYS A 59 -5.65 5.91 -1.12
C CYS A 59 -6.68 6.09 0.00
N ASN A 60 -7.57 7.08 -0.11
CA ASN A 60 -8.69 7.26 0.82
C ASN A 60 -9.91 6.45 0.36
N GLN A 61 -9.82 5.12 0.44
CA GLN A 61 -10.93 4.23 0.11
C GLN A 61 -11.65 3.79 1.40
N TRP A 62 -12.91 3.32 1.27
CA TRP A 62 -13.76 2.84 2.37
C TRP A 62 -12.97 2.03 3.41
N PRO A 63 -13.25 2.20 4.72
CA PRO A 63 -12.45 1.58 5.77
C PRO A 63 -12.43 0.06 5.63
N LEU A 64 -11.22 -0.50 5.56
CA LEU A 64 -11.02 -1.94 5.74
C LEU A 64 -10.93 -2.23 7.24
N SER A 65 -11.38 -3.42 7.63
CA SER A 65 -11.26 -3.93 8.99
C SER A 65 -11.23 -5.44 8.94
N ILE A 66 -10.10 -6.00 8.50
CA ILE A 66 -9.96 -7.45 8.36
C ILE A 66 -9.06 -8.00 9.49
N PRO A 67 -9.40 -9.18 10.05
CA PRO A 67 -8.67 -9.75 11.18
C PRO A 67 -7.35 -10.45 10.76
N SER A 68 -7.06 -10.55 9.47
CA SER A 68 -5.91 -11.28 8.94
C SER A 68 -5.35 -10.63 7.68
N LEU A 69 -4.07 -10.91 7.39
CA LEU A 69 -3.40 -10.48 6.15
C LEU A 69 -4.19 -11.00 4.93
N PRO A 70 -4.48 -10.15 3.93
CA PRO A 70 -5.01 -10.59 2.66
C PRO A 70 -4.08 -11.60 1.98
N HIS A 71 -4.65 -12.47 1.15
CA HIS A 71 -3.85 -13.35 0.31
C HIS A 71 -3.00 -12.52 -0.67
N PRO A 72 -1.71 -12.86 -0.93
CA PRO A 72 -0.83 -12.12 -1.84
C PRO A 72 -1.43 -11.79 -3.21
N GLU A 73 -2.22 -12.72 -3.77
CA GLU A 73 -2.91 -12.55 -5.06
C GLU A 73 -3.86 -11.35 -5.11
N ILE A 74 -4.40 -10.91 -3.97
CA ILE A 74 -5.23 -9.69 -3.92
C ILE A 74 -4.38 -8.47 -4.28
N HIS A 75 -3.16 -8.37 -3.72
CA HIS A 75 -2.25 -7.27 -4.03
C HIS A 75 -1.76 -7.34 -5.48
N HIS A 76 -1.44 -8.53 -5.98
CA HIS A 76 -1.07 -8.72 -7.39
C HIS A 76 -2.18 -8.31 -8.35
N ALA A 77 -3.43 -8.72 -8.09
CA ALA A 77 -4.57 -8.37 -8.93
C ALA A 77 -4.81 -6.86 -8.97
N GLU A 78 -4.79 -6.19 -7.81
CA GLU A 78 -5.00 -4.75 -7.70
C GLU A 78 -3.86 -3.96 -8.36
N LEU A 79 -2.61 -4.38 -8.19
CA LEU A 79 -1.45 -3.79 -8.88
C LEU A 79 -1.52 -3.95 -10.40
N ARG A 80 -1.91 -5.14 -10.89
CA ARG A 80 -2.11 -5.37 -12.33
C ARG A 80 -3.25 -4.53 -12.90
N ALA A 81 -4.37 -4.44 -12.19
CA ALA A 81 -5.51 -3.62 -12.61
C ALA A 81 -5.12 -2.13 -12.68
N LYS A 82 -4.41 -1.62 -11.66
CA LYS A 82 -3.89 -0.25 -11.66
C LYS A 82 -2.87 0.00 -12.78
N ALA A 83 -1.95 -0.94 -13.02
CA ALA A 83 -0.98 -0.83 -14.11
C ALA A 83 -1.67 -0.85 -15.48
N ALA A 84 -2.64 -1.75 -15.68
CA ALA A 84 -3.43 -1.84 -16.90
C ALA A 84 -4.16 -0.52 -17.20
N GLN A 85 -4.78 0.08 -16.18
CA GLN A 85 -5.44 1.38 -16.30
C GLN A 85 -4.45 2.51 -16.59
N GLN A 86 -3.36 2.61 -15.82
CA GLN A 86 -2.36 3.68 -15.92
C GLN A 86 -1.61 3.65 -17.26
N TYR A 87 -1.29 2.46 -17.76
CA TYR A 87 -0.48 2.26 -18.97
C TYR A 87 -1.31 1.81 -20.19
N GLN A 88 -2.64 1.82 -20.09
CA GLN A 88 -3.58 1.50 -21.17
C GLN A 88 -3.26 0.17 -21.87
N THR A 89 -3.06 -0.89 -21.09
CA THR A 89 -2.73 -2.24 -21.58
C THR A 89 -3.61 -3.29 -20.90
N ASP A 90 -3.61 -4.51 -21.43
CA ASP A 90 -4.32 -5.63 -20.81
C ASP A 90 -3.60 -6.07 -19.52
N ALA A 91 -4.35 -6.19 -18.42
CA ALA A 91 -3.86 -6.67 -17.13
C ALA A 91 -3.22 -8.07 -17.24
N ALA A 92 -3.68 -8.91 -18.17
CA ALA A 92 -3.11 -10.24 -18.40
C ALA A 92 -1.66 -10.21 -18.93
N THR A 93 -1.24 -9.09 -19.52
CA THR A 93 0.12 -8.90 -20.06
C THR A 93 1.10 -8.31 -19.04
N ILE A 94 0.60 -7.88 -17.89
CA ILE A 94 1.40 -7.23 -16.86
C ILE A 94 2.15 -8.26 -16.00
N VAL A 95 3.45 -8.01 -15.84
CA VAL A 95 4.31 -8.67 -14.86
C VAL A 95 4.73 -7.66 -13.78
N LEU A 96 4.86 -8.12 -12.52
CA LEU A 96 5.15 -7.26 -11.35
C LEU A 96 6.42 -7.69 -10.61
N LYS A 97 7.37 -6.76 -10.44
CA LYS A 97 8.66 -7.00 -9.76
C LYS A 97 8.68 -6.22 -8.47
N ASP A 98 9.49 -6.70 -7.53
CA ASP A 98 9.83 -5.96 -6.32
C ASP A 98 8.57 -5.53 -5.57
N VAL A 99 7.61 -6.46 -5.46
CA VAL A 99 6.29 -6.21 -4.87
C VAL A 99 6.46 -6.00 -3.37
N GLN A 100 6.12 -4.80 -2.92
CA GLN A 100 6.14 -4.42 -1.52
C GLN A 100 4.73 -4.02 -1.08
N VAL A 101 4.32 -4.46 0.11
CA VAL A 101 3.05 -4.11 0.72
C VAL A 101 3.28 -3.55 2.11
N LEU A 102 2.69 -2.40 2.38
CA LEU A 102 2.63 -1.74 3.68
C LEU A 102 1.22 -1.90 4.23
N TYR A 103 1.08 -2.44 5.44
CA TYR A 103 -0.21 -2.57 6.11
C TYR A 103 -0.34 -1.54 7.23
N ASN A 104 -1.53 -0.93 7.30
CA ASN A 104 -2.01 -0.20 8.47
C ASN A 104 -2.59 -1.20 9.47
N THR A 105 -1.93 -1.42 10.60
CA THR A 105 -2.40 -2.36 11.62
C THR A 105 -2.68 -1.67 12.95
N GLU A 106 -3.80 -2.05 13.57
CA GLU A 106 -4.08 -1.71 14.96
C GLU A 106 -3.28 -2.58 15.93
N LEU A 107 -3.21 -2.15 17.20
CA LEU A 107 -2.57 -2.89 18.29
C LEU A 107 -3.08 -4.33 18.44
N VAL A 108 -4.34 -4.59 18.05
CA VAL A 108 -4.96 -5.93 18.10
C VAL A 108 -4.71 -6.76 16.83
N GLY A 109 -3.83 -6.32 15.92
CA GLY A 109 -3.48 -7.01 14.68
C GLY A 109 -4.51 -6.87 13.55
N THR A 110 -5.57 -6.10 13.77
CA THR A 110 -6.59 -5.82 12.75
C THR A 110 -6.02 -4.87 11.68
N ILE A 111 -6.21 -5.21 10.41
CA ILE A 111 -5.72 -4.41 9.29
C ILE A 111 -6.80 -3.39 8.90
N ARG A 112 -6.41 -2.11 8.95
CA ARG A 112 -7.24 -0.94 8.61
C ARG A 112 -7.08 -0.47 7.17
N GLY A 113 -5.98 -0.85 6.54
CA GLY A 113 -5.66 -0.50 5.17
C GLY A 113 -4.33 -1.08 4.73
N TRP A 114 -4.05 -0.98 3.44
CA TRP A 114 -2.77 -1.36 2.88
C TRP A 114 -2.42 -0.55 1.63
N LYS A 115 -1.12 -0.43 1.36
CA LYS A 115 -0.52 0.17 0.17
C LYS A 115 0.47 -0.83 -0.42
N ALA A 116 0.22 -1.26 -1.64
CA ALA A 116 1.11 -2.11 -2.41
C ALA A 116 1.80 -1.27 -3.50
N SER A 117 3.07 -1.55 -3.76
CA SER A 117 3.84 -0.97 -4.85
C SER A 117 4.66 -2.04 -5.56
N ALA A 118 4.85 -1.88 -6.86
CA ALA A 118 5.69 -2.76 -7.65
C ALA A 118 6.23 -2.03 -8.88
N ILE A 119 7.31 -2.53 -9.44
CA ILE A 119 7.71 -2.18 -10.81
C ILE A 119 6.85 -3.01 -11.76
N ALA A 120 6.12 -2.34 -12.66
CA ALA A 120 5.34 -2.97 -13.70
C ALA A 120 6.16 -3.12 -14.99
N GLY A 121 6.07 -4.30 -15.57
CA GLY A 121 6.51 -4.58 -16.94
C GLY A 121 5.36 -5.14 -17.76
N LYS A 122 5.54 -5.15 -19.09
CA LYS A 122 4.63 -5.77 -20.04
C LYS A 122 5.39 -6.82 -20.82
N ASN A 123 4.91 -8.05 -20.79
CA ASN A 123 5.38 -9.06 -21.74
C ASN A 123 4.68 -8.83 -23.09
N PRO A 124 5.42 -8.87 -24.21
CA PRO A 124 4.78 -8.90 -25.52
C PRO A 124 3.82 -10.08 -25.52
N LEU A 125 2.58 -9.85 -25.98
CA LEU A 125 1.57 -10.90 -26.09
C LEU A 125 2.21 -12.09 -26.79
N THR A 126 2.33 -13.23 -26.10
CA THR A 126 2.47 -14.51 -26.80
C THR A 126 1.17 -14.71 -27.56
N THR A 127 1.12 -14.23 -28.80
CA THR A 127 0.26 -14.82 -29.82
C THR A 127 0.66 -16.29 -29.90
N LYS A 128 -0.11 -17.13 -29.22
CA LYS A 128 -0.17 -18.55 -29.53
C LYS A 128 -1.01 -18.74 -30.78
#